data_AF-A0A7S1CYG4-F1
#
_entry.id   AF-A0A7S1CYG4-F1
#
_cell.length_a   1.000
_cell.length_b   1.000
_cell.length_c   1.000
_cell.angle_alpha   90.00
_cell.angle_beta   90.00
_cell.angle_gamma   90.00
#
_symmetry.space_group_name_H-M   'P 1'
#
loop_
_entity.id
_entity.type
_entity.pdbx_description
1 polymer ?
#
loop_
_entity_poly.entity_id
_entity_poly.type
_entity_poly.pdbx_seq_one_letter_code
_entity_poly.pdbx_strand_id
1 'polypeptide(L)'
;QMVIDPTDSKGKIQEYTCGGNPSTPGSYFICETLLAPLLRKPTTLCRINEPPKGKDVNVYTEEDLNQRVVRFILERDVYEGEELYIDYGLTYDRSGYGGSSTTLTDRKE
;
A
#
# COMPACT_ATOMS: atom_id res chain seq x y z
N GLN A 1 -2.62 -2.92 16.65
CA GLN A 1 -1.98 -2.32 15.46
C GLN A 1 -2.22 -3.27 14.29
N MET A 2 -2.91 -2.83 13.24
CA MET A 2 -3.07 -3.64 12.03
C MET A 2 -1.80 -3.47 11.21
N VAL A 3 -1.00 -4.53 11.08
CA VAL A 3 0.16 -4.54 10.18
C VAL A 3 -0.37 -5.04 8.84
N ILE A 4 -0.44 -4.14 7.86
CA ILE A 4 -0.76 -4.52 6.48
C ILE A 4 0.51 -5.19 5.95
N ASP A 5 0.46 -6.50 5.77
CA ASP A 5 1.52 -7.25 5.13
C ASP A 5 1.41 -7.04 3.61
N PRO A 6 2.38 -6.36 2.96
CA PRO A 6 2.31 -6.10 1.53
C PRO A 6 2.73 -7.33 0.71
N THR A 7 3.08 -8.45 1.34
CA THR A 7 3.49 -9.67 0.64
C THR A 7 2.31 -10.52 0.19
N ASP A 8 2.53 -11.35 -0.83
CA ASP A 8 1.57 -12.37 -1.22
C ASP A 8 1.52 -13.53 -0.21
N SER A 9 0.69 -14.54 -0.47
CA SER A 9 0.61 -15.75 0.35
C SER A 9 1.92 -16.56 0.45
N LYS A 10 2.97 -16.16 -0.28
CA LYS A 10 4.30 -16.76 -0.28
C LYS A 10 5.36 -15.85 0.34
N GLY A 11 4.97 -14.72 0.96
CA GLY A 11 5.91 -13.78 1.56
C GLY A 11 6.70 -12.95 0.54
N LYS A 12 6.25 -12.88 -0.72
CA LYS A 12 6.93 -12.11 -1.78
C LYS A 12 6.24 -10.79 -2.05
N ILE A 13 7.05 -9.74 -2.17
CA ILE A 13 6.62 -8.44 -2.71
C ILE A 13 6.37 -8.62 -4.20
N GLN A 14 5.11 -8.44 -4.61
CA GLN A 14 4.73 -8.44 -6.01
C GLN A 14 5.05 -7.08 -6.63
N GLU A 15 5.70 -7.08 -7.80
CA GLU A 15 6.06 -5.85 -8.54
C GLU A 15 4.80 -5.11 -9.03
N TYR A 16 3.75 -5.86 -9.34
CA TYR A 16 2.44 -5.37 -9.73
C TYR A 16 1.37 -6.11 -8.97
N THR A 17 0.29 -5.42 -8.62
CA THR A 17 -0.90 -6.04 -8.04
C THR A 17 -1.82 -6.50 -9.15
N CYS A 18 -1.86 -7.81 -9.44
CA CYS A 18 -2.98 -8.41 -10.17
C CYS A 18 -4.01 -8.93 -9.16
N GLY A 19 -5.06 -8.16 -8.94
CA GLY A 19 -6.12 -8.51 -8.00
C GLY A 19 -7.35 -9.10 -8.69
N GLY A 20 -8.12 -9.88 -7.94
CA GLY A 20 -9.54 -10.16 -8.20
C GLY A 20 -10.35 -9.74 -6.97
N ASN A 21 -11.67 -9.66 -7.10
CA ASN A 21 -12.53 -9.44 -5.95
C ASN A 21 -12.84 -10.82 -5.30
N PRO A 22 -12.51 -11.04 -4.00
CA PRO A 22 -12.85 -12.28 -3.30
C PRO A 22 -14.33 -12.65 -3.39
N SER A 23 -15.20 -11.64 -3.46
CA SER A 23 -16.65 -11.80 -3.56
C SER A 23 -17.14 -12.14 -4.97
N THR A 24 -16.25 -12.22 -5.97
CA THR A 24 -16.59 -12.52 -7.37
C THR A 24 -15.81 -13.75 -7.86
N PRO A 25 -16.46 -14.92 -7.97
CA PRO A 25 -15.81 -16.15 -8.44
C PRO A 25 -15.15 -15.97 -9.81
N GLY A 26 -13.92 -16.46 -9.96
CA GLY A 26 -13.17 -16.41 -11.23
C GLY A 26 -12.54 -15.06 -11.56
N SER A 27 -12.78 -14.00 -10.77
CA SER A 27 -12.21 -12.67 -11.02
C SER A 27 -10.68 -12.66 -10.98
N TYR A 28 -10.07 -13.40 -10.05
CA TYR A 28 -8.62 -13.56 -9.97
C TYR A 28 -8.04 -14.19 -11.24
N PHE A 29 -8.65 -15.26 -11.75
CA PHE A 29 -8.20 -15.94 -12.97
C PHE A 29 -8.26 -15.00 -14.19
N ILE A 30 -9.35 -14.24 -14.34
CA ILE A 30 -9.50 -13.29 -15.45
C ILE A 30 -8.47 -12.16 -15.34
N CYS A 31 -8.35 -11.55 -14.15
CA CYS A 31 -7.41 -10.46 -13.95
C CYS A 31 -5.95 -10.89 -14.11
N GLU A 32 -5.58 -12.08 -13.63
CA GLU A 32 -4.20 -12.57 -13.70
C GLU A 32 -3.84 -13.12 -15.08
N THR A 33 -4.75 -13.83 -15.74
CA THR A 33 -4.46 -14.54 -17.00
C THR A 33 -4.72 -13.69 -18.23
N LEU A 34 -5.79 -12.89 -18.24
CA LEU A 34 -6.24 -12.16 -19.42
C LEU A 34 -5.85 -10.68 -19.38
N LEU A 35 -5.92 -10.05 -18.20
CA LEU A 35 -5.74 -8.60 -18.09
C LEU A 35 -4.34 -8.19 -17.62
N ALA A 36 -3.71 -8.93 -16.71
CA ALA A 36 -2.40 -8.59 -16.17
C ALA A 36 -1.31 -8.44 -17.25
N PRO A 37 -1.23 -9.28 -18.31
CA PRO A 37 -0.19 -9.11 -19.33
C PRO A 37 -0.21 -7.73 -20.02
N LEU A 38 -1.39 -7.10 -20.12
CA LEU A 38 -1.60 -5.82 -20.78
C LEU A 38 -1.61 -4.63 -19.80
N LEU A 39 -1.93 -4.88 -18.53
CA LEU A 39 -2.18 -3.83 -17.52
C LEU A 39 -1.16 -3.82 -16.36
N ARG A 40 -0.07 -4.58 -16.46
CA ARG A 40 1.05 -4.55 -15.50
C ARG A 40 1.58 -3.12 -15.36
N LYS A 41 1.21 -2.47 -14.26
CA LYS A 41 1.81 -1.22 -13.79
C LYS A 41 2.50 -1.50 -12.46
N PRO A 42 3.75 -1.04 -12.26
CA PRO A 42 4.41 -1.13 -10.97
C PRO A 42 3.55 -0.42 -9.91
N THR A 43 3.21 -1.12 -8.83
CA THR A 43 2.43 -0.57 -7.72
C THR A 43 3.22 -0.50 -6.41
N THR A 44 4.54 -0.71 -6.48
CA THR A 44 5.44 -0.70 -5.31
C THR A 44 5.32 0.60 -4.51
N LEU A 45 5.28 1.75 -5.19
CA LEU A 45 5.17 3.07 -4.53
C LEU A 45 3.83 3.28 -3.83
N CYS A 46 2.77 2.56 -4.23
CA CYS A 46 1.47 2.61 -3.56
C CYS A 46 1.48 1.99 -2.15
N ARG A 47 2.60 1.38 -1.73
CA ARG A 47 2.76 0.71 -0.44
C ARG A 47 3.45 1.59 0.61
N ILE A 48 3.92 2.78 0.23
CA ILE A 48 4.57 3.72 1.16
C ILE A 48 3.50 4.27 2.10
N ASN A 49 3.66 4.10 3.41
CA ASN A 49 2.73 4.56 4.43
C ASN A 49 2.99 6.02 4.83
N GLU A 50 2.05 6.69 5.50
CA GLU A 50 2.41 7.82 6.37
C GLU A 50 2.62 7.26 7.76
N PRO A 51 3.56 7.84 8.51
CA PRO A 51 3.86 7.35 9.83
C PRO A 51 2.77 7.81 10.82
N PRO A 52 2.77 7.27 12.05
CA PRO A 52 1.90 7.78 13.12
C PRO A 52 2.09 9.29 13.36
N LYS A 53 1.03 9.97 13.86
CA LYS A 53 1.08 11.41 14.16
C LYS A 53 2.30 11.77 15.02
N GLY A 54 3.04 12.79 14.59
CA GLY A 54 4.24 13.28 15.29
C GLY A 54 5.52 12.51 14.99
N LYS A 55 5.52 11.64 13.97
CA LYS A 55 6.72 10.95 13.47
C LYS A 55 7.24 11.63 12.20
N ASP A 56 8.51 11.37 11.93
CA ASP A 56 9.24 11.91 10.79
C ASP A 56 8.89 11.17 9.49
N VAL A 57 8.95 11.89 8.37
CA VAL A 57 8.84 11.34 7.02
C VAL A 57 10.23 11.31 6.38
N ASN A 58 10.45 10.41 5.43
CA ASN A 58 11.73 10.33 4.71
C ASN A 58 11.55 10.36 3.19
N VAL A 59 10.30 10.52 2.72
CA VAL A 59 9.91 10.68 1.33
C VAL A 59 8.96 11.87 1.19
N TYR A 60 9.20 12.72 0.20
CA TYR A 60 8.24 13.72 -0.27
C TYR A 60 7.87 13.49 -1.73
N THR A 61 6.78 14.10 -2.17
CA THR A 61 6.32 14.06 -3.56
C THR A 61 6.46 15.39 -4.27
N GLU A 62 6.83 15.32 -5.55
CA GLU A 62 6.83 16.45 -6.47
C GLU A 62 5.97 16.11 -7.69
N GLU A 63 5.08 17.03 -8.08
CA GLU A 63 4.18 16.86 -9.22
C GLU A 63 4.64 17.70 -10.41
N ASP A 64 4.77 17.06 -11.57
CA ASP A 64 4.97 17.72 -12.86
C ASP A 64 3.73 17.51 -13.72
N LEU A 65 2.86 18.52 -13.74
CA LEU A 65 1.58 18.48 -14.44
C LEU A 65 1.73 18.44 -15.96
N ASN A 66 2.83 18.99 -16.50
CA ASN A 66 3.08 18.99 -17.94
C ASN A 66 3.45 17.59 -18.42
N GLN A 67 4.30 16.90 -17.66
CA GLN A 67 4.72 15.53 -17.95
C GLN A 67 3.74 14.47 -17.42
N ARG A 68 2.79 14.87 -16.56
CA ARG A 68 1.88 13.98 -15.83
C ARG A 68 2.64 12.95 -15.00
N VAL A 69 3.66 13.43 -14.28
CA VAL A 69 4.55 12.61 -13.46
C VAL A 69 4.45 13.04 -12.00
N VAL A 70 4.41 12.05 -11.11
CA VAL A 70 4.61 12.24 -9.68
C VAL A 70 5.94 11.58 -9.33
N ARG A 71 6.87 12.36 -8.76
CA ARG A 71 8.19 11.88 -8.32
C ARG A 71 8.15 11.70 -6.81
N PHE A 72 8.67 10.57 -6.34
CA PHE A 72 8.88 10.29 -4.92
C PHE A 72 10.37 10.47 -4.67
N ILE A 73 10.72 11.36 -3.75
CA ILE A 73 12.10 11.81 -3.54
C ILE A 73 12.45 11.62 -2.07
N LEU A 74 13.63 11.06 -1.80
CA LEU A 74 14.13 10.91 -0.44
C LEU A 74 14.54 12.28 0.13
N GLU A 75 14.09 12.60 1.34
CA GLU A 75 14.49 13.84 2.04
C GLU A 75 15.87 13.73 2.69
N ARG A 76 16.30 12.49 2.96
CA ARG A 76 17.56 12.15 3.63
C ARG A 76 18.05 10.78 3.18
N ASP A 77 19.28 10.45 3.57
CA ASP A 77 19.78 9.08 3.46
C ASP A 77 18.88 8.12 4.26
N VAL A 78 18.56 6.97 3.65
CA VAL A 78 17.74 5.90 4.23
C VAL A 78 18.60 4.66 4.39
N TYR A 79 18.65 4.11 5.59
CA TYR A 79 19.43 2.91 5.91
C TYR A 79 18.65 1.62 5.64
N GLU A 80 19.36 0.51 5.52
CA GLU A 80 18.74 -0.81 5.37
C GLU A 80 17.78 -1.11 6.53
N GLY A 81 16.58 -1.59 6.19
CA GLY A 81 15.54 -1.93 7.16
C GLY A 81 14.67 -0.76 7.62
N GLU A 82 14.98 0.48 7.23
CA GLU A 82 14.06 1.60 7.46
C GLU A 82 12.83 1.53 6.54
N GLU A 83 11.65 1.78 7.10
CA GLU A 83 10.43 1.92 6.32
C GLU A 83 10.39 3.29 5.63
N LEU A 84 9.89 3.33 4.39
CA LEU A 84 9.63 4.57 3.68
C LEU A 84 8.32 5.19 4.15
N TYR A 85 8.37 6.46 4.50
CA TYR A 85 7.26 7.23 5.04
C TYR A 85 7.07 8.53 4.25
N ILE A 86 5.82 8.80 3.86
CA ILE A 86 5.40 10.00 3.12
C ILE A 86 4.20 10.65 3.80
N ASP A 87 4.14 11.97 3.79
CA ASP A 87 2.94 12.72 4.16
C ASP A 87 1.91 12.67 3.03
N TYR A 88 0.72 12.11 3.29
CA TYR A 88 -0.34 12.05 2.27
C TYR A 88 -1.06 13.40 2.11
N GLY A 89 -0.76 14.37 2.98
CA GLY A 89 -1.29 15.71 2.97
C GLY A 89 -2.64 15.85 3.66
N LEU A 90 -3.06 17.11 3.82
CA LEU A 90 -4.27 17.49 4.58
C LEU A 90 -5.58 16.96 3.99
N THR A 91 -5.58 16.56 2.72
CA THR A 91 -6.77 16.03 2.02
C THR A 91 -7.05 14.57 2.36
N TYR A 92 -6.11 13.88 3.03
CA TYR A 92 -6.23 12.48 3.40
C TYR A 92 -6.23 12.30 4.92
N ASP A 93 -7.42 12.30 5.53
CA ASP A 93 -7.57 12.10 6.98
C ASP A 93 -7.65 10.61 7.36
N ARG A 94 -6.69 10.17 8.19
CA ARG A 94 -6.66 8.81 8.77
C ARG A 94 -7.22 8.72 10.17
N SER A 95 -7.82 9.79 10.71
CA SER A 95 -8.28 9.79 12.11
C SER A 95 -9.32 8.70 12.41
N GLY A 96 -9.93 8.09 11.38
CA GLY A 96 -10.80 6.91 11.49
C GLY A 96 -10.12 5.53 11.36
N TYR A 97 -8.83 5.45 11.01
CA TYR A 97 -8.09 4.18 10.83
C TYR A 97 -7.65 3.65 12.21
N GLY A 98 -8.60 3.15 12.97
CA GLY A 98 -8.36 2.66 14.33
C GLY A 98 -9.66 2.33 15.06
N GLY A 99 -10.52 1.51 14.46
CA GLY A 99 -11.91 1.36 14.90
C GLY A 99 -12.51 -0.03 14.76
N SER A 100 -11.76 -1.10 15.02
CA SER A 100 -12.33 -2.36 15.51
C SER A 100 -11.22 -3.25 16.11
N SER A 101 -10.95 -3.06 17.40
CA SER A 101 -10.47 -4.18 18.22
C SER A 101 -11.63 -5.16 18.38
N THR A 102 -11.92 -5.96 17.35
CA THR A 102 -12.76 -7.14 17.51
C THR A 102 -11.93 -8.15 18.31
N THR A 103 -12.10 -8.10 19.63
CA THR A 103 -11.64 -9.14 20.53
C THR A 103 -12.33 -10.44 20.10
N LEU A 104 -11.59 -11.33 19.44
CA LEU A 104 -11.99 -12.71 19.18
C LEU A 104 -11.95 -13.47 20.52
N THR A 105 -12.91 -13.22 21.39
CA THR A 105 -13.25 -14.12 22.51
C THR A 105 -14.64 -14.67 22.26
N ASP A 106 -14.74 -15.99 22.45
CA ASP A 106 -15.93 -16.85 22.36
C ASP A 106 -16.41 -17.26 20.97
N ARG A 107 -15.70 -18.25 20.42
CA ARG A 107 -16.36 -19.50 20.01
C ARG A 107 -15.58 -20.70 20.53
N LYS A 108 -15.98 -21.20 21.70
CA LYS A 108 -15.88 -22.62 22.03
C LYS A 108 -17.30 -23.16 22.19
N GLU A 109 -17.52 -24.22 21.42
CA GLU A 109 -18.58 -25.25 21.50
C GLU A 109 -20.01 -24.84 21.06
#